data_AF-I9U4T0-F1
#
_entry.id   AF-I9U4T0-F1
#
_cell.length_a   1.000
_cell.length_b   1.000
_cell.length_c   1.000
_cell.angle_alpha   90.00
_cell.angle_beta   90.00
_cell.angle_gamma   90.00
#
_symmetry.space_group_name_H-M   'P 1'
#
loop_
_entity.id
_entity.type
_entity.pdbx_description
1 polymer ?
#
loop_
_entity_poly.entity_id
_entity_poly.type
_entity_poly.pdbx_seq_one_letter_code
_entity_poly.pdbx_strand_id
1 'polypeptide(L)' 'MKPRDIGIIQSVLEITGPINPTEVYDKAKELFEKGEITNMFDYGGNTPHQSVSAF' A
#
# COMPACT_ATOMS: atom_id res chain seq x y z
N MET A 1 2.54 -1.27 11.46
CA MET A 1 3.04 -1.38 10.08
C MET A 1 4.25 -2.29 10.11
N LYS A 2 4.29 -3.31 9.25
CA LYS A 2 5.47 -4.18 9.15
C LYS A 2 6.59 -3.40 8.44
N PRO A 3 7.88 -3.68 8.70
CA PRO A 3 8.99 -3.03 7.98
C PRO A 3 8.87 -3.13 6.45
N ARG A 4 8.25 -4.21 5.97
CA ARG A 4 7.98 -4.45 4.55
C ARG A 4 7.02 -3.43 3.94
N ASP A 5 6.02 -2.97 4.69
CA ASP A 5 5.05 -1.97 4.23
C ASP A 5 5.75 -0.62 3.99
N ILE A 6 6.72 -0.26 4.85
CA ILE A 6 7.48 0.99 4.72
C ILE A 6 8.28 0.99 3.41
N GLY A 7 8.90 -0.14 3.05
CA GLY A 7 9.62 -0.27 1.79
C GLY A 7 8.71 -0.11 0.57
N ILE A 8 7.50 -0.68 0.61
CA ILE A 8 6.52 -0.55 -0.47
C ILE A 8 6.04 0.89 -0.59
N ILE A 9 5.72 1.54 0.54
CA ILE A 9 5.32 2.96 0.57
C ILE A 9 6.43 3.84 0.01
N GLN A 10 7.69 3.59 0.37
CA GLN A 10 8.83 4.31 -0.19
C GLN A 10 8.95 4.13 -1.70
N SER A 11 8.85 2.91 -2.23
CA SER A 11 8.86 2.67 -3.68
C SER A 11 7.71 3.39 -4.41
N VAL A 12 6.51 3.38 -3.83
CA VAL A 12 5.34 4.06 -4.41
C VAL A 12 5.53 5.58 -4.39
N LEU A 13 6.02 6.15 -3.29
CA LEU A 13 6.32 7.58 -3.17
C LEU A 13 7.45 8.01 -4.12
N GLU A 14 8.44 7.16 -4.36
CA GLU A 14 9.54 7.46 -5.28
C GLU A 14 9.06 7.55 -6.74
N ILE A 15 8.11 6.70 -7.13
CA ILE A 15 7.54 6.70 -8.49
C ILE A 15 6.47 7.79 -8.66
N THR A 16 5.57 7.90 -7.69
CA THR A 16 4.34 8.73 -7.82
C THR A 16 4.44 10.11 -7.20
N GLY A 17 5.47 10.37 -6.39
CA GLY A 17 5.62 11.59 -5.61
C GLY A 17 4.74 11.62 -4.35
N PRO A 18 4.69 12.75 -3.63
CA PRO A 18 3.89 12.87 -2.42
C PRO A 18 2.40 12.65 -2.72
N ILE A 19 1.85 11.60 -2.11
CA ILE A 19 0.47 11.13 -2.29
C ILE A 19 -0.19 10.96 -0.92
N ASN A 20 -1.52 11.07 -0.86
CA ASN A 20 -2.27 10.78 0.35
C ASN A 20 -2.08 9.33 0.80
N PRO A 21 -1.88 9.06 2.09
CA PRO A 21 -1.67 7.71 2.60
C PRO A 21 -2.85 6.76 2.32
N THR A 22 -4.06 7.30 2.12
CA THR A 22 -5.26 6.56 1.72
C THR A 22 -5.20 6.06 0.27
N GLU A 23 -4.52 6.78 -0.61
CA GLU A 23 -4.43 6.47 -2.05
C GLU A 23 -3.15 5.70 -2.40
N VAL A 24 -2.19 5.62 -1.46
CA VAL A 24 -0.95 4.83 -1.62
C VAL A 24 -1.26 3.37 -1.95
N TYR A 25 -2.33 2.79 -1.37
CA TYR A 25 -2.69 1.40 -1.61
C TYR A 25 -3.17 1.16 -3.03
N ASP A 26 -4.08 2.01 -3.54
CA ASP A 26 -4.60 1.91 -4.90
C ASP A 26 -3.47 2.09 -5.92
N LYS A 27 -2.60 3.07 -5.69
CA LYS A 27 -1.43 3.28 -6.54
C LYS A 27 -0.42 2.15 -6.47
N ALA A 28 -0.15 1.61 -5.28
CA ALA A 28 0.70 0.43 -5.14
C ALA A 28 0.12 -0.76 -5.91
N LYS A 29 -1.21 -0.95 -5.87
CA LYS A 29 -1.88 -1.99 -6.63
C LYS A 29 -1.67 -1.81 -8.14
N GLU A 30 -1.89 -0.61 -8.67
CA GLU A 30 -1.66 -0.31 -10.08
C GLU A 30 -0.19 -0.54 -10.49
N LEU A 31 0.76 -0.12 -9.64
CA LEU A 31 2.19 -0.29 -9.89
C LEU A 31 2.60 -1.77 -9.82
N PHE A 32 1.96 -2.56 -8.96
CA PHE A 32 2.19 -3.99 -8.85
C PHE A 32 1.66 -4.74 -10.08
N GLU A 33 0.47 -4.38 -10.56
CA GLU A 33 -0.11 -4.92 -11.80
C GLU A 33 0.71 -4.53 -13.03
N LYS A 34 1.31 -3.33 -13.03
CA LYS A 34 2.27 -2.90 -14.06
C LYS A 34 3.64 -3.57 -13.93
N GLY A 35 3.95 -4.17 -12.79
CA GLY A 35 5.25 -4.79 -12.49
C GLY A 35 6.36 -3.81 -12.08
N GLU A 36 6.02 -2.57 -11.74
CA GLU A 36 6.99 -1.56 -11.27
C GLU A 36 7.38 -1.75 -9.80
N ILE A 37 6.52 -2.37 -9.00
CA ILE A 37 6.86 -2.82 -7.64
C ILE A 37 6.75 -4.34 -7.55
N THR A 38 7.75 -4.97 -6.93
CA THR A 38 7.84 -6.44 -6.84
C THR A 38 7.08 -7.02 -5.63
N ASN A 39 6.73 -6.18 -4.66
CA ASN A 39 6.05 -6.58 -3.43
C ASN A 39 4.75 -5.80 -3.26
N MET A 40 3.65 -6.52 -3.07
CA MET A 40 2.37 -5.97 -2.67
C MET A 40 2.31 -5.84 -1.13
N PHE A 41 1.48 -4.93 -0.63
CA PHE A 41 1.20 -4.86 0.81
C PHE A 41 0.68 -6.21 1.30
N ASP A 42 1.36 -6.76 2.31
CA ASP A 42 0.97 -8.03 2.93
C ASP A 42 -0.09 -7.75 4.01
N TYR A 43 -1.25 -7.31 3.55
CA TYR A 43 -2.47 -7.25 4.36
C TYR A 43 -3.02 -8.67 4.44
N GLY A 44 -2.55 -9.42 5.46
CA GLY A 44 -2.87 -10.84 5.67
C GLY A 44 -4.37 -11.14 5.81
N GLY A 45 -5.11 -11.16 4.70
CA GLY A 45 -6.51 -11.55 4.60
C GLY A 45 -7.55 -10.54 5.10
N ASN A 46 -7.16 -9.50 5.85
CA ASN A 46 -8.09 -8.50 6.35
C ASN A 46 -7.98 -7.21 5.55
N THR A 47 -8.64 -7.16 4.39
CA THR A 47 -8.93 -5.89 3.72
C THR A 47 -9.52 -4.91 4.76
N PRO A 48 -8.94 -3.72 4.96
CA PRO A 48 -9.49 -2.71 5.85
C PRO A 48 -10.66 -2.01 5.14
N HIS A 49 -11.61 -2.77 4.60
CA HIS A 49 -12.86 -2.17 4.11
C HIS A 49 -13.87 -2.03 5.26
N GLN A 50 -13.80 -2.89 6.28
CA GLN A 50 -14.65 -2.79 7.47
C GLN A 50 -13.98 -3.41 8.70
N SER A 51 -13.23 -2.61 9.45
CA SER A 51 -13.06 -2.83 10.90
C SER A 51 -12.87 -1.48 11.59
N VAL A 52 -13.86 -0.60 11.40
CA VAL A 52 -14.23 0.39 12.41
C VAL A 52 -15.21 -0.29 13.37
N SER A 53 -14.69 -1.11 14.27
CA SER A 53 -15.33 -1.25 15.58
C SER A 53 -14.61 -0.27 16.50
N ALA A 54 -15.15 0.96 16.55
CA ALA A 54 -14.87 1.86 17.65
C ALA A 54 -15.42 1.20 18.92
N PHE A 55 -14.53 0.74 19.79
CA PHE A 55 -14.84 0.40 21.18
C PHE A 55 -14.60 1.63 22.05
#